data_AF-A0A2P6QZH0-F1
#
_entry.id   AF-A0A2P6QZH0-F1
#
_cell.length_a   1.000
_cell.length_b   1.000
_cell.length_c   1.000
_cell.angle_alpha   90.00
_cell.angle_beta   90.00
_cell.angle_gamma   90.00
#
_symmetry.space_group_name_H-M   'P 1'
#
loop_
_entity.id
_entity.type
_entity.pdbx_description
1 polymer ?
#
loop_
_entity_poly.entity_id
_entity_poly.type
_entity_poly.pdbx_seq_one_letter_code
_entity_poly.pdbx_strand_id
1 'polypeptide(L)'
;MTNHIYIPFYLDAGVFRSFSESTPFSYILKVESFSLLADDSIAETNVKCESGVFGAGGYNWKLVFYPKGNKKKNVNDHISLYLVMAGENSLQPGEEVYVDFKLFLLDQIKSKYLVVEDAFTRNFCFRREMSGAVGFDKLVSLRDFTDASSGYLIDDKCVFGAEVFVCNGRRPVPQADFLSIRKTTSQKYKHTWKVRNFSSLAAPCYEERFTAAGQKWKITLYPTGNGGGAGTHLSLFLALADPENLPDGTKISTNYCLRVVDQIHGHCIKNSVSGRIFSGTDKIWGWPRFITLDDFRREHKGFLRRDTCIVEAEFTINGTAMGLRTSGENDTNNQKEVNVERFAEGSRTLFKKKTLVNYILTCTTTIWAIGRRHSPPICFGVLSILVYHRYVTSVSLCRDSTDH
;
A
#
# COMPACT_ATOMS: atom_id res chain seq x y z
N MET A 1 -10.89 -12.57 17.14
CA MET A 1 -11.20 -11.34 17.90
C MET A 1 -10.20 -10.30 17.47
N THR A 2 -10.60 -9.42 16.55
CA THR A 2 -9.76 -8.34 16.03
C THR A 2 -9.99 -7.13 16.94
N ASN A 3 -9.01 -6.81 17.78
CA ASN A 3 -9.06 -5.63 18.63
C ASN A 3 -8.96 -4.38 17.75
N HIS A 4 -10.10 -3.74 17.51
CA HIS A 4 -10.13 -2.38 16.98
C HIS A 4 -9.65 -1.44 18.09
N ILE A 5 -8.41 -0.96 17.97
CA ILE A 5 -7.86 0.10 18.82
C ILE A 5 -8.60 1.38 18.48
N TYR A 6 -9.48 1.82 19.37
CA TYR A 6 -10.13 3.13 19.30
C TYR A 6 -9.12 4.16 19.84
N ILE A 7 -8.50 4.92 18.93
CA ILE A 7 -7.67 6.07 19.32
C ILE A 7 -8.61 7.28 19.35
N PRO A 8 -8.86 7.92 20.51
CA PRO A 8 -9.66 9.14 20.56
C PRO A 8 -8.87 10.29 19.90
N PHE A 9 -9.48 10.91 18.89
CA PHE A 9 -8.91 12.03 18.14
C PHE A 9 -9.51 13.35 18.63
N TYR A 10 -8.66 14.32 18.94
CA TYR A 10 -9.06 15.70 19.21
C TYR A 10 -8.31 16.64 18.25
N LEU A 11 -9.06 17.43 17.48
CA LEU A 11 -8.52 18.50 16.65
C LEU A 11 -8.72 19.80 17.42
N ASP A 12 -7.62 20.43 17.84
CA ASP A 12 -7.64 21.79 18.37
C ASP A 12 -6.55 22.62 17.68
N ALA A 13 -6.88 23.84 17.27
CA ALA A 13 -5.98 24.81 16.65
C ALA A 13 -5.08 24.31 15.48
N GLY A 14 -5.51 23.31 14.72
CA GLY A 14 -4.72 22.75 13.60
C GLY A 14 -3.58 21.81 13.99
N VAL A 15 -3.58 21.36 15.24
CA VAL A 15 -2.65 20.36 15.77
C VAL A 15 -3.40 19.04 15.91
N PHE A 16 -2.80 17.96 15.43
CA PHE A 16 -3.29 16.60 15.60
C PHE A 16 -2.64 15.97 16.83
N ARG A 17 -3.47 15.44 17.73
CA ARG A 17 -3.03 14.79 18.96
C ARG A 17 -3.49 13.33 18.97
N SER A 18 -2.58 12.41 19.24
CA SER A 18 -2.87 10.98 19.35
C SER A 18 -2.00 10.32 20.43
N PHE A 19 -2.17 9.01 20.64
CA PHE A 19 -1.38 8.25 21.62
C PHE A 19 -0.66 7.09 20.94
N SER A 20 0.58 6.83 21.35
CA SER A 20 1.43 5.75 20.84
C SER A 20 2.06 4.97 21.98
N GLU A 21 2.10 3.64 21.85
CA GLU A 21 2.90 2.76 22.72
C GLU A 21 4.34 2.60 22.21
N SER A 22 4.60 3.00 20.97
CA SER A 22 5.93 2.94 20.36
C SER A 22 6.80 4.11 20.82
N THR A 23 8.05 3.79 21.12
CA THR A 23 9.09 4.77 21.44
C THR A 23 9.47 5.59 20.19
N PRO A 24 9.68 6.92 20.31
CA PRO A 24 10.16 7.76 19.22
C PRO A 24 11.52 7.27 18.72
N PHE A 25 11.67 7.10 17.40
CA PHE A 25 12.89 6.49 16.86
C PHE A 25 14.04 7.48 16.62
N SER A 26 13.80 8.79 16.49
CA SER A 26 14.88 9.74 16.15
C SER A 26 15.63 10.25 17.38
N TYR A 27 14.92 10.65 18.44
CA TYR A 27 15.55 11.21 19.63
C TYR A 27 14.66 11.17 20.88
N ILE A 28 15.28 11.05 22.05
CA ILE A 28 14.65 11.16 23.37
C ILE A 28 15.41 12.21 24.20
N LEU A 29 14.68 13.17 24.73
CA LEU A 29 15.18 14.15 25.68
C LEU A 29 14.59 13.85 27.06
N LYS A 30 15.45 13.50 28.02
CA LYS A 30 15.08 13.39 29.43
C LYS A 30 15.46 14.68 30.14
N VAL A 31 14.49 15.31 30.79
CA VAL A 31 14.70 16.50 31.62
C VAL A 31 14.59 16.06 33.07
N GLU A 32 15.58 16.43 33.87
CA GLU A 32 15.57 16.23 35.32
C GLU A 32 15.57 17.58 36.03
N SER A 33 15.03 17.61 37.24
CA SER A 33 14.93 18.83 38.05
C SER A 33 14.09 19.93 37.37
N PHE A 34 12.93 19.58 36.81
CA PHE A 34 12.06 20.53 36.08
C PHE A 34 11.67 21.74 36.94
N SER A 35 11.46 21.55 38.25
CA SER A 35 11.13 22.61 39.21
C SER A 35 12.12 23.78 39.16
N LEU A 36 13.43 23.53 38.99
CA LEU A 36 14.46 24.56 38.87
C LEU A 36 14.32 25.38 37.58
N LEU A 37 13.85 24.76 36.49
CA LEU A 37 13.61 25.40 35.21
C LEU A 37 12.30 26.22 35.22
N ALA A 38 11.40 25.89 36.14
CA ALA A 38 10.12 26.54 36.32
C ALA A 38 10.11 27.53 37.51
N ASP A 39 11.20 27.72 38.23
CA ASP A 39 11.26 28.67 39.35
C ASP A 39 11.62 30.07 38.86
N ASP A 40 10.66 31.02 38.90
CA ASP A 40 10.91 32.41 38.46
C ASP A 40 11.86 33.18 39.39
N SER A 41 12.16 32.66 40.58
CA SER A 41 13.14 33.25 41.51
C SER A 41 14.58 32.85 41.20
N ILE A 42 14.78 31.76 40.44
CA ILE A 42 16.08 31.19 40.09
C ILE A 42 16.36 31.33 38.58
N ALA A 43 15.32 31.23 37.76
CA ALA A 43 15.39 31.13 36.32
C ALA A 43 15.21 32.49 35.65
N GLU A 44 16.01 32.79 34.62
CA GLU A 44 15.87 34.03 33.84
C GLU A 44 14.49 34.14 33.17
N THR A 45 14.07 35.37 32.87
CA THR A 45 12.82 35.59 32.14
C THR A 45 12.94 34.98 30.73
N ASN A 46 12.19 33.90 30.45
CA ASN A 46 12.20 33.13 29.19
C ASN A 46 13.33 32.07 29.06
N VAL A 47 13.58 31.30 30.12
CA VAL A 47 14.47 30.13 30.07
C VAL A 47 14.08 29.18 28.94
N LYS A 48 15.06 28.85 28.11
CA LYS A 48 15.00 27.79 27.11
C LYS A 48 16.05 26.74 27.42
N CYS A 49 15.72 25.48 27.20
CA CYS A 49 16.66 24.38 27.30
C CYS A 49 16.87 23.79 25.91
N GLU A 50 18.13 23.57 25.54
CA GLU A 50 18.48 22.93 24.28
C GLU A 50 18.96 21.51 24.55
N SER A 51 18.53 20.56 23.72
CA SER A 51 19.05 19.20 23.77
C SER A 51 20.46 19.10 23.19
N GLY A 52 21.08 17.92 23.37
CA GLY A 52 22.19 17.50 22.51
C GLY A 52 21.80 17.43 21.03
N VAL A 53 22.81 17.37 20.17
CA VAL A 53 22.63 17.23 18.71
C VAL A 53 22.33 15.77 18.37
N PHE A 54 21.38 15.53 17.47
CA PHE A 54 21.07 14.21 16.93
C PHE A 54 20.93 14.23 15.41
N GLY A 55 21.30 13.13 14.76
CA GLY A 55 21.23 12.98 13.31
C GLY A 55 19.91 12.36 12.87
N ALA A 56 19.26 12.92 11.86
CA ALA A 56 18.11 12.32 11.19
C ALA A 56 18.03 12.78 9.72
N GLY A 57 17.78 11.84 8.80
CA GLY A 57 17.62 12.14 7.37
C GLY A 57 18.83 12.82 6.72
N GLY A 58 20.05 12.61 7.24
CA GLY A 58 21.28 13.22 6.74
C GLY A 58 21.60 14.60 7.31
N TYR A 59 20.75 15.15 8.19
CA TYR A 59 20.94 16.45 8.83
C TYR A 59 21.02 16.33 10.35
N ASN A 60 21.57 17.36 10.98
CA ASN A 60 21.72 17.46 12.43
C ASN A 60 20.62 18.34 13.03
N TRP A 61 20.05 17.90 14.13
CA TRP A 61 18.88 18.48 14.77
C TRP A 61 19.10 18.67 16.27
N LYS A 62 18.32 19.57 16.87
CA LYS A 62 18.18 19.78 18.32
C LYS A 62 16.73 20.04 18.67
N LEU A 63 16.34 19.67 19.89
CA LEU A 63 15.10 20.10 20.51
C LEU A 63 15.35 21.34 21.37
N VAL A 64 14.47 22.33 21.27
CA VAL A 64 14.45 23.53 22.10
C VAL A 64 13.13 23.58 22.85
N PHE A 65 13.23 23.50 24.17
CA PHE A 65 12.12 23.37 25.10
C PHE A 65 11.97 24.64 25.95
N TYR A 66 10.74 25.09 26.15
CA TYR A 66 10.40 26.22 27.03
C TYR A 66 9.49 25.73 28.16
N PRO A 67 10.00 25.61 29.40
CA PRO A 67 9.27 25.10 30.57
C PRO A 67 8.02 25.89 30.94
N LYS A 68 7.97 27.20 30.62
CA LYS A 68 6.82 28.09 30.85
C LYS A 68 6.33 28.75 29.57
N GLY A 69 6.61 28.12 28.45
CA GLY A 69 6.20 28.60 27.14
C GLY A 69 7.13 29.67 26.58
N ASN A 70 7.05 29.82 25.26
CA ASN A 70 7.86 30.79 24.55
C ASN A 70 7.27 32.19 24.68
N LYS A 71 7.85 33.01 25.58
CA LYS A 71 7.37 34.38 25.83
C LYS A 71 7.46 35.27 24.58
N LYS A 72 8.40 34.99 23.65
CA LYS A 72 8.50 35.71 22.36
C LYS A 72 7.29 35.45 21.45
N LYS A 73 6.53 34.39 21.71
CA LYS A 73 5.29 34.03 21.03
C LYS A 73 4.05 34.33 21.88
N ASN A 74 4.20 35.10 22.96
CA ASN A 74 3.14 35.40 23.92
C ASN A 74 2.50 34.14 24.55
N VAL A 75 3.31 33.10 24.79
CA VAL A 75 2.88 31.91 25.55
C VAL A 75 3.54 31.90 26.92
N ASN A 76 2.73 31.73 27.96
CA ASN A 76 3.17 31.78 29.36
C ASN A 76 2.57 30.67 30.25
N ASP A 77 1.63 29.89 29.71
CA ASP A 77 0.78 28.94 30.43
C ASP A 77 0.85 27.50 29.84
N HIS A 78 1.72 27.29 28.85
CA HIS A 78 1.93 26.00 28.20
C HIS A 78 3.41 25.66 28.13
N ILE A 79 3.71 24.38 28.03
CA ILE A 79 5.00 23.90 27.54
C ILE A 79 5.09 24.18 26.04
N SER A 80 6.20 24.77 25.58
CA SER A 80 6.53 24.86 24.15
C SER A 80 7.71 23.97 23.80
N LEU A 81 7.67 23.34 22.63
CA LEU A 81 8.74 22.47 22.15
C LEU A 81 8.95 22.66 20.65
N TYR A 82 10.20 22.86 20.25
CA TYR A 82 10.59 23.10 18.86
C TYR A 82 11.73 22.19 18.43
N LEU A 83 11.70 21.83 17.16
CA LEU A 83 12.76 21.22 16.40
C LEU A 83 13.53 22.32 15.65
N VAL A 84 14.86 22.29 15.77
CA VAL A 84 15.77 23.25 15.16
C VAL A 84 16.92 22.50 14.50
N MET A 85 17.39 22.95 13.33
CA MET A 85 18.62 22.42 12.75
C MET A 85 19.84 22.88 13.55
N ALA A 86 20.80 21.97 13.72
CA ALA A 86 22.00 22.20 14.50
C ALA A 86 23.24 22.36 13.61
N GLY A 87 24.02 23.41 13.86
CA GLY A 87 25.30 23.71 13.20
C GLY A 87 25.28 25.05 12.45
N GLU A 88 26.39 25.79 12.50
CA GLU A 88 26.59 26.97 11.65
C GLU A 88 26.82 26.51 10.21
N ASN A 89 26.09 27.06 9.23
CA ASN A 89 26.22 26.76 7.79
C ASN A 89 25.72 25.40 7.29
N SER A 90 24.78 24.74 7.99
CA SER A 90 24.33 23.37 7.65
C SER A 90 23.67 23.19 6.27
N LEU A 91 23.30 24.27 5.60
CA LEU A 91 22.70 24.26 4.25
C LEU A 91 23.55 25.08 3.30
N GLN A 92 23.74 24.68 2.05
CA GLN A 92 24.32 25.56 1.03
C GLN A 92 23.37 26.72 0.65
N PRO A 93 23.86 27.87 0.15
CA PRO A 93 22.98 28.90 -0.40
C PRO A 93 22.05 28.32 -1.48
N GLY A 94 20.73 28.51 -1.33
CA GLY A 94 19.72 27.94 -2.23
C GLY A 94 19.27 26.50 -1.90
N GLU A 95 19.82 25.86 -0.87
CA GLU A 95 19.35 24.54 -0.41
C GLU A 95 18.09 24.67 0.44
N GLU A 96 17.07 23.86 0.12
CA GLU A 96 15.80 23.77 0.84
C GLU A 96 15.64 22.37 1.42
N VAL A 97 15.44 22.27 2.73
CA VAL A 97 15.21 20.99 3.41
C VAL A 97 13.77 20.93 3.90
N TYR A 98 13.01 20.02 3.31
CA TYR A 98 11.63 19.75 3.69
C TYR A 98 11.60 18.67 4.77
N VAL A 99 10.87 18.92 5.85
CA VAL A 99 10.83 18.03 7.02
C VAL A 99 9.40 17.77 7.42
N ASP A 100 9.08 16.50 7.59
CA ASP A 100 7.92 16.05 8.38
C ASP A 100 8.41 15.60 9.75
N PHE A 101 7.68 15.92 10.81
CA PHE A 101 8.13 15.65 12.16
C PHE A 101 6.97 15.38 13.11
N LYS A 102 7.27 14.61 14.16
CA LYS A 102 6.35 14.36 15.28
C LYS A 102 7.07 14.65 16.58
N LEU A 103 6.38 15.29 17.51
CA LEU A 103 6.90 15.53 18.86
C LEU A 103 6.10 14.72 19.87
N PHE A 104 6.80 14.18 20.86
CA PHE A 104 6.26 13.23 21.80
C PHE A 104 6.47 13.72 23.23
N LEU A 105 5.52 13.38 24.10
CA LEU A 105 5.60 13.57 25.53
C LEU A 105 5.14 12.28 26.23
N LEU A 106 5.99 11.72 27.09
CA LEU A 106 5.72 10.45 27.76
C LEU A 106 4.79 10.63 28.97
N ASP A 107 3.65 9.94 28.96
CA ASP A 107 2.91 9.57 30.16
C ASP A 107 3.62 8.38 30.81
N GLN A 108 4.34 8.66 31.89
CA GLN A 108 5.20 7.71 32.60
C GLN A 108 4.40 6.70 33.43
N ILE A 109 3.14 7.00 33.76
CA ILE A 109 2.25 6.09 34.50
C ILE A 109 1.69 5.04 33.54
N LYS A 110 1.16 5.48 32.40
CA LYS A 110 0.55 4.58 31.40
C LYS A 110 1.57 3.96 30.45
N SER A 111 2.83 4.42 30.48
CA SER A 111 3.88 4.04 29.54
C SER A 111 3.46 4.28 28.08
N LYS A 112 2.81 5.43 27.83
CA LYS A 112 2.32 5.83 26.49
C LYS A 112 2.79 7.23 26.16
N TYR A 113 3.06 7.48 24.90
CA TYR A 113 3.39 8.82 24.44
C TYR A 113 2.14 9.53 23.93
N LEU A 114 1.95 10.77 24.38
CA LEU A 114 1.18 11.77 23.64
C LEU A 114 2.00 12.15 22.41
N VAL A 115 1.42 11.95 21.23
CA VAL A 115 2.00 12.30 19.93
C VAL A 115 1.32 13.58 19.44
N VAL A 116 2.13 14.57 19.09
CA VAL A 116 1.68 15.86 18.58
C VAL A 116 2.24 16.07 17.18
N GLU A 117 1.34 16.26 16.22
CA GLU A 117 1.64 16.40 14.79
C GLU A 117 0.93 17.64 14.24
N ASP A 118 1.49 18.27 13.22
CA ASP A 118 0.84 19.38 12.53
C ASP A 118 -0.17 18.84 11.50
N ALA A 119 -1.44 19.25 11.57
CA ALA A 119 -2.49 18.75 10.68
C ALA A 119 -2.39 19.31 9.25
N PHE A 120 -1.68 20.43 9.06
CA PHE A 120 -1.67 21.20 7.81
C PHE A 120 -0.28 21.32 7.18
N THR A 121 0.80 21.27 7.97
CA THR A 121 2.16 21.46 7.47
C THR A 121 2.86 20.12 7.24
N ARG A 122 2.42 19.38 6.21
CA ARG A 122 3.03 18.08 5.88
C ARG A 122 4.49 18.12 5.45
N ASN A 123 5.11 19.30 5.31
CA ASN A 123 6.55 19.48 5.05
C ASN A 123 6.95 20.93 5.41
N PHE A 124 7.60 21.14 6.55
CA PHE A 124 8.21 22.44 6.87
C PHE A 124 9.52 22.62 6.10
N CYS A 125 9.77 23.79 5.52
CA CYS A 125 10.97 24.09 4.74
C CYS A 125 11.99 24.88 5.56
N PHE A 126 13.18 24.32 5.79
CA PHE A 126 14.33 25.03 6.35
C PHE A 126 15.21 25.60 5.22
N ARG A 127 15.60 26.87 5.34
CA ARG A 127 16.48 27.60 4.41
C ARG A 127 17.58 28.32 5.18
N ARG A 128 18.79 28.45 4.62
CA ARG A 128 19.92 29.13 5.29
C ARG A 128 19.58 30.55 5.77
N GLU A 129 18.83 31.30 4.96
CA GLU A 129 18.50 32.71 5.18
C GLU A 129 17.40 32.94 6.23
N MET A 130 16.65 31.89 6.59
CA MET A 130 15.64 31.93 7.63
C MET A 130 16.08 30.99 8.75
N SER A 131 16.39 31.53 9.93
CA SER A 131 16.53 30.71 11.15
C SER A 131 15.18 30.07 11.48
N GLY A 132 14.93 28.92 10.88
CA GLY A 132 13.71 28.15 11.07
C GLY A 132 13.77 27.41 12.39
N ALA A 133 12.72 27.56 13.19
CA ALA A 133 12.36 26.61 14.24
C ALA A 133 10.93 26.18 13.94
N VAL A 134 10.66 24.88 14.00
CA VAL A 134 9.32 24.32 13.78
C VAL A 134 8.90 23.54 15.00
N GLY A 135 7.65 23.65 15.43
CA GLY A 135 7.18 22.97 16.62
C GLY A 135 5.87 23.53 17.12
N PHE A 136 5.61 23.35 18.41
CA PHE A 136 4.34 23.69 19.01
C PHE A 136 4.54 24.73 20.12
N ASP A 137 4.01 25.93 19.88
CA ASP A 137 3.94 27.00 20.88
C ASP A 137 3.15 26.53 22.12
N LYS A 138 2.10 25.73 21.93
CA LYS A 138 1.25 25.18 22.99
C LYS A 138 1.22 23.64 22.93
N LEU A 139 2.34 22.99 23.28
CA LEU A 139 2.45 21.53 23.26
C LEU A 139 1.49 20.89 24.27
N VAL A 140 1.52 21.32 25.52
CA VAL A 140 0.61 20.87 26.59
C VAL A 140 0.45 21.99 27.61
N SER A 141 -0.72 22.15 28.21
CA SER A 141 -0.92 23.17 29.24
C SER A 141 -0.06 22.86 30.46
N LEU A 142 0.43 23.88 31.18
CA LEU A 142 1.18 23.65 32.42
C LEU A 142 0.33 22.94 33.48
N ARG A 143 -0.97 23.21 33.47
CA ARG A 143 -1.94 22.54 34.35
C ARG A 143 -1.97 21.03 34.10
N ASP A 144 -2.11 20.62 32.84
CA ASP A 144 -2.19 19.19 32.51
C ASP A 144 -0.81 18.53 32.64
N PHE A 145 0.26 19.26 32.34
CA PHE A 145 1.63 18.77 32.49
C PHE A 145 2.02 18.49 33.94
N THR A 146 1.60 19.35 34.87
CA THR A 146 1.91 19.23 36.32
C THR A 146 0.89 18.41 37.10
N ASP A 147 -0.26 18.08 36.50
CA ASP A 147 -1.22 17.17 37.11
C ASP A 147 -0.62 15.76 37.21
N ALA A 148 -0.46 15.30 38.46
CA ALA A 148 0.08 13.97 38.77
C ALA A 148 -0.69 12.83 38.07
N SER A 149 -1.99 13.02 37.80
CA SER A 149 -2.82 12.00 37.13
C SER A 149 -2.50 11.84 35.64
N SER A 150 -1.90 12.86 35.04
CA SER A 150 -1.53 12.89 33.62
C SER A 150 -0.21 12.15 33.34
N GLY A 151 0.63 11.94 34.36
CA GLY A 151 1.84 11.12 34.29
C GLY A 151 3.02 11.76 33.53
N TYR A 152 2.91 13.02 33.10
CA TYR A 152 3.94 13.68 32.29
C TYR A 152 5.16 14.14 33.10
N LEU A 153 4.95 14.57 34.34
CA LEU A 153 5.98 14.97 35.29
C LEU A 153 5.92 14.06 36.52
N ILE A 154 6.92 13.19 36.69
CA ILE A 154 7.04 12.26 37.82
C ILE A 154 8.43 12.40 38.41
N ASP A 155 8.53 12.51 39.74
CA ASP A 155 9.79 12.71 40.47
C ASP A 155 10.64 13.86 39.93
N ASP A 156 9.98 14.96 39.55
CA ASP A 156 10.59 16.14 38.93
C ASP A 156 11.32 15.87 37.59
N LYS A 157 10.91 14.79 36.91
CA LYS A 157 11.45 14.35 35.61
C LYS A 157 10.35 14.25 34.56
N CYS A 158 10.70 14.63 33.34
CA CYS A 158 9.83 14.45 32.18
C CYS A 158 10.64 14.00 30.96
N VAL A 159 9.93 13.39 30.00
CA VAL A 159 10.58 12.81 28.82
C VAL A 159 9.85 13.26 27.56
N PHE A 160 10.60 13.95 26.71
CA PHE A 160 10.17 14.32 25.36
C PHE A 160 10.82 13.40 24.34
N GLY A 161 10.22 13.32 23.15
CA GLY A 161 10.85 12.67 22.01
C GLY A 161 10.51 13.34 20.70
N ALA A 162 11.25 12.94 19.67
CA ALA A 162 11.06 13.44 18.32
C ALA A 162 11.20 12.31 17.31
N GLU A 163 10.42 12.43 16.25
CA GLU A 163 10.62 11.72 14.99
C GLU A 163 10.78 12.76 13.89
N VAL A 164 11.83 12.62 13.08
CA VAL A 164 12.18 13.57 12.04
C VAL A 164 12.37 12.82 10.72
N PHE A 165 11.57 13.19 9.73
CA PHE A 165 11.61 12.64 8.38
C PHE A 165 12.00 13.74 7.40
N VAL A 166 13.19 13.60 6.82
CA VAL A 166 13.67 14.55 5.83
C VAL A 166 13.19 14.15 4.44
N CYS A 167 12.37 15.00 3.85
CA CYS A 167 11.77 14.86 2.54
C CYS A 167 12.66 15.53 1.47
N ASN A 168 13.88 15.02 1.26
CA ASN A 168 14.75 15.52 0.19
C ASN A 168 14.17 15.17 -1.18
N GLY A 169 13.45 16.12 -1.81
CA GLY A 169 13.24 16.31 -3.26
C GLY A 169 12.74 15.15 -4.15
N ARG A 170 12.68 13.91 -3.66
CA ARG A 170 12.27 12.72 -4.41
C ARG A 170 11.60 11.80 -3.41
N ARG A 171 10.26 11.87 -3.32
CA ARG A 171 9.52 10.73 -2.78
C ARG A 171 9.94 9.53 -3.63
N PRO A 172 10.41 8.41 -3.06
CA PRO A 172 10.44 7.16 -3.79
C PRO A 172 9.03 6.97 -4.34
N VAL A 173 8.89 6.92 -5.65
CA VAL A 173 7.62 6.53 -6.26
C VAL A 173 7.35 5.13 -5.69
N PRO A 174 6.24 4.92 -4.96
CA PRO A 174 5.95 3.60 -4.43
C PRO A 174 6.04 2.60 -5.58
N GLN A 175 6.80 1.52 -5.41
CA GLN A 175 6.78 0.45 -6.37
C GLN A 175 5.34 -0.06 -6.44
N ALA A 176 4.68 0.24 -7.55
CA ALA A 176 3.29 -0.11 -7.77
C ALA A 176 3.25 -1.33 -8.67
N ASP A 177 2.80 -2.44 -8.11
CA ASP A 177 2.49 -3.62 -8.90
C ASP A 177 1.10 -3.45 -9.51
N PHE A 178 1.01 -3.60 -10.83
CA PHE A 178 -0.28 -3.64 -11.51
C PHE A 178 -0.66 -5.08 -11.80
N LEU A 179 -1.79 -5.52 -11.25
CA LEU A 179 -2.43 -6.78 -11.63
C LEU A 179 -3.30 -6.53 -12.86
N SER A 180 -2.78 -6.88 -14.04
CA SER A 180 -3.57 -6.85 -15.26
C SER A 180 -4.24 -8.22 -15.46
N ILE A 181 -5.56 -8.25 -15.38
CA ILE A 181 -6.36 -9.43 -15.74
C ILE A 181 -6.84 -9.24 -17.17
N ARG A 182 -6.32 -10.04 -18.09
CA ARG A 182 -6.87 -10.14 -19.44
C ARG A 182 -7.88 -11.27 -19.45
N LYS A 183 -9.17 -10.94 -19.59
CA LYS A 183 -10.18 -11.92 -19.99
C LYS A 183 -9.89 -12.29 -21.45
N THR A 184 -9.38 -13.49 -21.67
CA THR A 184 -9.24 -14.04 -23.01
C THR A 184 -10.59 -14.50 -23.51
N THR A 185 -10.86 -14.24 -24.80
CA THR A 185 -12.03 -14.74 -25.53
C THR A 185 -12.16 -16.25 -25.33
N SER A 186 -13.39 -16.76 -25.27
CA SER A 186 -13.79 -18.17 -25.00
C SER A 186 -13.33 -19.19 -26.07
N GLN A 187 -12.11 -19.06 -26.58
CA GLN A 187 -11.54 -19.95 -27.56
C GLN A 187 -11.22 -21.29 -26.91
N LYS A 188 -11.85 -22.34 -27.45
CA LYS A 188 -11.56 -23.72 -27.08
C LYS A 188 -10.37 -24.22 -27.89
N TYR A 189 -9.41 -24.83 -27.19
CA TYR A 189 -8.28 -25.54 -27.77
C TYR A 189 -8.51 -27.03 -27.61
N LYS A 190 -8.18 -27.80 -28.64
CA LYS A 190 -8.19 -29.26 -28.59
C LYS A 190 -6.86 -29.78 -29.08
N HIS A 191 -6.25 -30.67 -28.31
CA HIS A 191 -5.05 -31.40 -28.68
C HIS A 191 -5.31 -32.90 -28.55
N THR A 192 -4.86 -33.67 -29.54
CA THR A 192 -5.04 -35.12 -29.60
C THR A 192 -3.67 -35.78 -29.70
N TRP A 193 -3.37 -36.65 -28.73
CA TRP A 193 -2.14 -37.41 -28.63
C TRP A 193 -2.40 -38.88 -28.91
N LYS A 194 -1.72 -39.44 -29.92
CA LYS A 194 -1.80 -40.84 -30.29
C LYS A 194 -0.58 -41.60 -29.76
N VAL A 195 -0.75 -42.25 -28.62
CA VAL A 195 0.27 -43.06 -27.94
C VAL A 195 0.35 -44.41 -28.66
N ARG A 196 1.43 -44.61 -29.41
CA ARG A 196 1.68 -45.86 -30.16
C ARG A 196 2.58 -46.79 -29.35
N ASN A 197 2.55 -48.08 -29.68
CA ASN A 197 3.34 -49.12 -29.04
C ASN A 197 3.16 -49.10 -27.51
N PHE A 198 1.91 -49.04 -27.04
CA PHE A 198 1.60 -48.84 -25.62
C PHE A 198 2.18 -49.96 -24.75
N SER A 199 2.22 -51.19 -25.26
CA SER A 199 2.75 -52.36 -24.57
C SER A 199 4.26 -52.30 -24.33
N SER A 200 5.01 -51.53 -25.13
CA SER A 200 6.46 -51.37 -24.98
C SER A 200 6.85 -50.16 -24.12
N LEU A 201 5.87 -49.47 -23.52
CA LEU A 201 6.11 -48.34 -22.63
C LEU A 201 6.73 -48.83 -21.30
N ALA A 202 8.06 -48.70 -21.17
CA ALA A 202 8.82 -49.09 -20.00
C ALA A 202 8.98 -47.99 -18.93
N ALA A 203 8.86 -46.71 -19.32
CA ALA A 203 9.04 -45.59 -18.41
C ALA A 203 7.80 -45.39 -17.51
N PRO A 204 7.97 -44.86 -16.30
CA PRO A 204 6.85 -44.60 -15.40
C PRO A 204 5.87 -43.56 -15.95
N CYS A 205 6.35 -42.63 -16.78
CA CYS A 205 5.52 -41.59 -17.39
C CYS A 205 5.97 -41.22 -18.80
N TYR A 206 5.01 -40.74 -19.59
CA TYR A 206 5.21 -40.22 -20.94
C TYR A 206 4.52 -38.87 -21.08
N GLU A 207 5.08 -37.99 -21.91
CA GLU A 207 4.55 -36.65 -22.09
C GLU A 207 4.48 -36.25 -23.57
N GLU A 208 3.44 -35.49 -23.91
CA GLU A 208 3.27 -34.85 -25.23
C GLU A 208 3.09 -33.35 -25.00
N ARG A 209 3.97 -32.55 -25.60
CA ARG A 209 3.95 -31.08 -25.49
C ARG A 209 3.16 -30.47 -26.63
N PHE A 210 2.43 -29.40 -26.34
CA PHE A 210 1.66 -28.68 -27.35
C PHE A 210 1.44 -27.22 -26.94
N THR A 211 1.11 -26.35 -27.89
CA THR A 211 0.94 -24.91 -27.65
C THR A 211 -0.53 -24.51 -27.79
N ALA A 212 -1.03 -23.71 -26.85
CA ALA A 212 -2.37 -23.15 -26.89
C ALA A 212 -2.39 -21.79 -26.19
N ALA A 213 -3.10 -20.82 -26.79
CA ALA A 213 -3.21 -19.45 -26.28
C ALA A 213 -1.86 -18.81 -25.92
N GLY A 214 -0.82 -19.06 -26.73
CA GLY A 214 0.52 -18.52 -26.53
C GLY A 214 1.31 -19.17 -25.39
N GLN A 215 0.79 -20.23 -24.76
CA GLN A 215 1.45 -20.98 -23.69
C GLN A 215 1.72 -22.43 -24.09
N LYS A 216 2.82 -22.99 -23.60
CA LYS A 216 3.17 -24.40 -23.83
C LYS A 216 2.64 -25.25 -22.70
N TRP A 217 1.89 -26.27 -23.07
CA TRP A 217 1.25 -27.24 -22.19
C TRP A 217 1.82 -28.62 -22.48
N LYS A 218 1.59 -29.54 -21.56
CA LYS A 218 1.87 -30.96 -21.77
C LYS A 218 0.80 -31.84 -21.14
N ILE A 219 0.45 -32.90 -21.85
CA ILE A 219 -0.30 -34.03 -21.27
C ILE A 219 0.75 -34.97 -20.67
N THR A 220 0.56 -35.39 -19.42
CA THR A 220 1.40 -36.42 -18.78
C THR A 220 0.56 -37.66 -18.53
N LEU A 221 1.00 -38.78 -19.08
CA LEU A 221 0.38 -40.10 -18.97
C LEU A 221 1.25 -41.00 -18.12
N TYR A 222 0.62 -41.69 -17.16
CA TYR A 222 1.24 -42.76 -16.39
C TYR A 222 0.55 -44.07 -16.76
N PRO A 223 1.15 -44.92 -17.61
CA PRO A 223 0.53 -46.14 -18.14
C PRO A 223 0.10 -47.12 -17.04
N THR A 224 0.84 -47.17 -15.93
CA THR A 224 0.58 -48.03 -14.76
C THR A 224 0.08 -47.26 -13.55
N GLY A 225 -0.25 -45.98 -13.73
CA GLY A 225 -0.81 -45.12 -12.69
C GLY A 225 0.22 -44.36 -11.86
N ASN A 226 -0.27 -43.36 -11.13
CA ASN A 226 0.50 -42.51 -10.24
C ASN A 226 -0.28 -42.28 -8.93
N GLY A 227 0.44 -42.08 -7.82
CA GLY A 227 -0.15 -41.82 -6.50
C GLY A 227 -1.26 -42.80 -6.14
N GLY A 228 -2.44 -42.29 -5.78
CA GLY A 228 -3.57 -43.11 -5.36
C GLY A 228 -4.12 -44.09 -6.41
N GLY A 229 -3.72 -43.99 -7.68
CA GLY A 229 -4.08 -44.92 -8.75
C GLY A 229 -2.95 -45.85 -9.21
N ALA A 230 -1.78 -45.78 -8.58
CA ALA A 230 -0.63 -46.62 -8.95
C ALA A 230 -1.01 -48.12 -8.94
N GLY A 231 -0.58 -48.84 -9.97
CA GLY A 231 -0.81 -50.27 -10.18
C GLY A 231 -2.23 -50.68 -10.57
N THR A 232 -3.22 -49.77 -10.50
CA THR A 232 -4.64 -50.11 -10.65
C THR A 232 -5.34 -49.33 -11.75
N HIS A 233 -4.89 -48.10 -11.99
CA HIS A 233 -5.49 -47.18 -12.96
C HIS A 233 -4.41 -46.60 -13.87
N LEU A 234 -4.78 -46.25 -15.08
CA LEU A 234 -4.03 -45.31 -15.89
C LEU A 234 -4.31 -43.89 -15.35
N SER A 235 -3.27 -43.07 -15.22
CA SER A 235 -3.41 -41.68 -14.75
C SER A 235 -3.10 -40.68 -15.85
N LEU A 236 -3.83 -39.56 -15.84
CA LEU A 236 -3.69 -38.48 -16.81
C LEU A 236 -3.66 -37.11 -16.13
N PHE A 237 -2.69 -36.29 -16.51
CA PHE A 237 -2.49 -34.94 -16.00
C PHE A 237 -2.28 -33.95 -17.12
N LEU A 238 -2.67 -32.70 -16.88
CA LEU A 238 -2.31 -31.54 -17.67
C LEU A 238 -1.30 -30.71 -16.87
N ALA A 239 -0.23 -30.28 -17.52
CA ALA A 239 0.79 -29.44 -16.92
C ALA A 239 1.21 -28.29 -17.83
N LEU A 240 1.74 -27.23 -17.24
CA LEU A 240 2.58 -26.27 -17.95
C LEU A 240 3.89 -26.96 -18.35
N ALA A 241 4.29 -26.83 -19.61
CA ALA A 241 5.53 -27.44 -20.08
C ALA A 241 6.76 -26.68 -19.56
N ASP A 242 6.71 -25.34 -19.61
CA ASP A 242 7.83 -24.45 -19.29
C ASP A 242 7.40 -23.42 -18.20
N PRO A 243 7.09 -23.87 -16.96
CA PRO A 243 6.57 -22.99 -15.91
C PRO A 243 7.57 -21.91 -15.45
N GLU A 244 8.87 -22.16 -15.64
CA GLU A 244 9.96 -21.25 -15.29
C GLU A 244 10.04 -20.05 -16.24
N ASN A 245 9.48 -20.17 -17.44
CA ASN A 245 9.41 -19.09 -18.43
C ASN A 245 8.21 -18.17 -18.20
N LEU A 246 7.39 -18.43 -17.17
CA LEU A 246 6.27 -17.55 -16.82
C LEU A 246 6.77 -16.35 -16.01
N PRO A 247 6.31 -15.13 -16.32
CA PRO A 247 6.58 -13.97 -15.48
C PRO A 247 6.13 -14.20 -14.04
N ASP A 248 6.86 -13.65 -13.08
CA ASP A 248 6.52 -13.76 -11.66
C ASP A 248 5.09 -13.30 -11.36
N GLY A 249 4.40 -14.08 -10.53
CA GLY A 249 3.01 -13.81 -10.16
C GLY A 249 1.97 -14.14 -11.24
N THR A 250 2.37 -14.72 -12.38
CA THR A 250 1.42 -15.14 -13.42
C THR A 250 0.48 -16.23 -12.92
N LYS A 251 -0.83 -16.03 -13.14
CA LYS A 251 -1.88 -17.01 -12.87
C LYS A 251 -2.75 -17.20 -14.11
N ILE A 252 -2.91 -18.45 -14.53
CA ILE A 252 -3.68 -18.82 -15.73
C ILE A 252 -4.90 -19.61 -15.29
N SER A 253 -6.08 -19.03 -15.41
CA SER A 253 -7.36 -19.69 -15.09
C SER A 253 -7.87 -20.47 -16.30
N THR A 254 -8.13 -21.76 -16.11
CA THR A 254 -8.46 -22.70 -17.18
C THR A 254 -9.66 -23.58 -16.82
N ASN A 255 -10.44 -23.92 -17.84
CA ASN A 255 -11.36 -25.04 -17.79
C ASN A 255 -10.81 -26.09 -18.75
N TYR A 256 -10.68 -27.35 -18.32
CA TYR A 256 -10.21 -28.39 -19.22
C TYR A 256 -10.85 -29.74 -18.97
N CYS A 257 -10.78 -30.56 -20.00
CA CYS A 257 -11.30 -31.91 -20.10
C CYS A 257 -10.22 -32.80 -20.70
N LEU A 258 -9.79 -33.82 -19.96
CA LEU A 258 -8.94 -34.88 -20.51
C LEU A 258 -9.82 -36.07 -20.90
N ARG A 259 -9.47 -36.76 -21.97
CA ARG A 259 -10.23 -37.89 -22.53
C ARG A 259 -9.33 -39.03 -22.94
N VAL A 260 -9.84 -40.25 -22.81
CA VAL A 260 -9.33 -41.45 -23.49
C VAL A 260 -10.42 -41.93 -24.46
N VAL A 261 -10.08 -42.05 -25.74
CA VAL A 261 -11.04 -42.30 -26.81
C VAL A 261 -11.26 -43.80 -26.99
N ASP A 262 -12.53 -44.20 -27.06
CA ASP A 262 -12.95 -45.52 -27.55
C ASP A 262 -12.92 -45.49 -29.09
N GLN A 263 -11.99 -46.23 -29.66
CA GLN A 263 -11.69 -46.25 -31.09
C GLN A 263 -12.66 -47.13 -31.91
N ILE A 264 -13.59 -47.83 -31.26
CA ILE A 264 -14.58 -48.70 -31.92
C ILE A 264 -15.91 -47.96 -32.06
N HIS A 265 -16.43 -47.45 -30.95
CA HIS A 265 -17.78 -46.88 -30.90
C HIS A 265 -17.79 -45.35 -31.02
N GLY A 266 -16.61 -44.71 -31.03
CA GLY A 266 -16.50 -43.25 -31.07
C GLY A 266 -16.86 -42.57 -29.74
N HIS A 267 -17.00 -43.34 -28.66
CA HIS A 267 -17.20 -42.82 -27.31
C HIS A 267 -15.85 -42.38 -26.67
N CYS A 268 -15.91 -41.84 -25.46
CA CYS A 268 -14.72 -41.56 -24.67
C CYS A 268 -15.04 -41.60 -23.18
N ILE A 269 -14.03 -41.93 -22.37
CA ILE A 269 -14.05 -41.62 -20.93
C ILE A 269 -13.40 -40.27 -20.77
N LYS A 270 -14.03 -39.39 -19.99
CA LYS A 270 -13.59 -38.01 -19.83
C LYS A 270 -13.76 -37.54 -18.39
N ASN A 271 -12.78 -36.79 -17.90
CA ASN A 271 -12.89 -36.03 -16.67
C ASN A 271 -12.63 -34.55 -16.97
N SER A 272 -13.37 -33.66 -16.31
CA SER A 272 -13.30 -32.22 -16.53
C SER A 272 -13.14 -31.48 -15.22
N VAL A 273 -12.45 -30.34 -15.27
CA VAL A 273 -12.33 -29.40 -14.16
C VAL A 273 -12.57 -27.97 -14.67
N SER A 274 -13.22 -27.17 -13.84
CA SER A 274 -13.52 -25.76 -14.11
C SER A 274 -12.80 -24.87 -13.10
N GLY A 275 -12.30 -23.72 -13.55
CA GLY A 275 -11.63 -22.73 -12.70
C GLY A 275 -10.26 -23.17 -12.18
N ARG A 276 -9.59 -24.13 -12.84
CA ARG A 276 -8.25 -24.57 -12.41
C ARG A 276 -7.24 -23.48 -12.73
N ILE A 277 -6.54 -23.01 -11.70
CA ILE A 277 -5.48 -22.02 -11.84
C ILE A 277 -4.13 -22.73 -11.93
N PHE A 278 -3.38 -22.44 -12.99
CA PHE A 278 -1.99 -22.83 -13.16
C PHE A 278 -1.06 -21.64 -12.89
N SER A 279 0.09 -21.90 -12.29
CA SER A 279 1.13 -20.92 -11.99
C SER A 279 2.51 -21.58 -11.98
N GLY A 280 3.57 -20.79 -11.81
CA GLY A 280 4.93 -21.33 -11.68
C GLY A 280 5.09 -22.32 -10.51
N THR A 281 4.36 -22.10 -9.40
CA THR A 281 4.37 -22.97 -8.22
C THR A 281 3.38 -24.12 -8.31
N ASP A 282 2.19 -23.89 -8.87
CA ASP A 282 1.15 -24.91 -9.06
C ASP A 282 0.95 -25.20 -10.57
N LYS A 283 1.81 -26.06 -11.10
CA LYS A 283 2.03 -26.25 -12.54
C LYS A 283 1.36 -27.47 -13.16
N ILE A 284 0.84 -28.40 -12.34
CA ILE A 284 0.31 -29.68 -12.80
C ILE A 284 -0.96 -30.04 -12.03
N TRP A 285 -1.94 -30.63 -12.72
CA TRP A 285 -3.11 -31.22 -12.08
C TRP A 285 -3.71 -32.29 -12.99
N GLY A 286 -4.45 -33.23 -12.40
CA GLY A 286 -5.05 -34.32 -13.15
C GLY A 286 -5.68 -35.35 -12.25
N TRP A 287 -5.89 -36.53 -12.82
CA TRP A 287 -6.58 -37.63 -12.16
C TRP A 287 -5.64 -38.82 -12.01
N PRO A 288 -5.18 -39.09 -10.78
CA PRO A 288 -4.48 -40.32 -10.43
C PRO A 288 -5.27 -41.59 -10.81
N ARG A 289 -6.61 -41.55 -10.69
CA ARG A 289 -7.51 -42.65 -11.06
C ARG A 289 -8.36 -42.23 -12.25
N PHE A 290 -7.82 -42.28 -13.47
CA PHE A 290 -8.57 -41.85 -14.66
C PHE A 290 -9.43 -42.97 -15.25
N ILE A 291 -8.83 -44.13 -15.52
CA ILE A 291 -9.51 -45.35 -16.01
C ILE A 291 -8.82 -46.57 -15.38
N THR A 292 -9.57 -47.60 -14.99
CA THR A 292 -8.98 -48.85 -14.49
C THR A 292 -8.14 -49.51 -15.58
N LEU A 293 -7.04 -50.17 -15.21
CA LEU A 293 -6.21 -50.89 -16.18
C LEU A 293 -7.00 -52.04 -16.84
N ASP A 294 -7.92 -52.66 -16.10
CA ASP A 294 -8.79 -53.71 -16.62
C ASP A 294 -9.72 -53.18 -17.72
N ASP A 295 -10.47 -52.09 -17.48
CA ASP A 295 -11.34 -51.52 -18.50
C ASP A 295 -10.55 -50.97 -19.68
N PHE A 296 -9.38 -50.38 -19.44
CA PHE A 296 -8.51 -49.84 -20.48
C PHE A 296 -8.01 -50.92 -21.45
N ARG A 297 -7.64 -52.11 -20.91
CA ARG A 297 -7.09 -53.22 -21.70
C ARG A 297 -8.14 -54.13 -22.33
N ARG A 298 -9.41 -54.07 -21.90
CA ARG A 298 -10.49 -54.89 -22.48
C ARG A 298 -10.73 -54.51 -23.94
N GLU A 299 -10.49 -55.46 -24.84
CA GLU A 299 -10.56 -55.22 -26.29
C GLU A 299 -11.90 -54.66 -26.77
N HIS A 300 -13.03 -55.15 -26.24
CA HIS A 300 -14.37 -54.70 -26.63
C HIS A 300 -14.68 -53.26 -26.17
N LYS A 301 -13.90 -52.68 -25.26
CA LYS A 301 -14.06 -51.29 -24.80
C LYS A 301 -13.35 -50.29 -25.72
N GLY A 302 -12.43 -50.75 -26.57
CA GLY A 302 -11.85 -49.94 -27.65
C GLY A 302 -10.85 -48.85 -27.25
N PHE A 303 -10.52 -48.69 -25.97
CA PHE A 303 -9.56 -47.67 -25.50
C PHE A 303 -8.12 -47.96 -25.94
N LEU A 304 -7.71 -49.23 -25.91
CA LEU A 304 -6.46 -49.72 -26.47
C LEU A 304 -6.74 -50.61 -27.69
N ARG A 305 -6.31 -50.17 -28.88
CA ARG A 305 -6.53 -50.88 -30.15
C ARG A 305 -5.25 -50.89 -30.97
N ARG A 306 -4.85 -52.07 -31.48
CA ARG A 306 -3.60 -52.24 -32.25
C ARG A 306 -2.41 -51.58 -31.54
N ASP A 307 -2.31 -51.89 -30.25
CA ASP A 307 -1.32 -51.33 -29.33
C ASP A 307 -1.21 -49.80 -29.32
N THR A 308 -2.34 -49.12 -29.58
CA THR A 308 -2.43 -47.67 -29.66
C THR A 308 -3.56 -47.15 -28.80
N CYS A 309 -3.28 -46.10 -28.04
CA CYS A 309 -4.23 -45.35 -27.23
C CYS A 309 -4.32 -43.91 -27.76
N ILE A 310 -5.52 -43.32 -27.74
CA ILE A 310 -5.72 -41.91 -28.11
C ILE A 310 -6.18 -41.14 -26.88
N VAL A 311 -5.39 -40.13 -26.51
CA VAL A 311 -5.67 -39.20 -25.41
C VAL A 311 -5.99 -37.85 -26.01
N GLU A 312 -7.01 -37.16 -25.48
CA GLU A 312 -7.34 -35.80 -25.90
C GLU A 312 -7.35 -34.85 -24.71
N ALA A 313 -6.90 -33.62 -24.94
CA ALA A 313 -7.08 -32.50 -24.02
C ALA A 313 -7.90 -31.42 -24.73
N GLU A 314 -9.06 -31.07 -24.17
CA GLU A 314 -9.86 -29.92 -24.59
C GLU A 314 -9.87 -28.89 -23.48
N PHE A 315 -9.55 -27.63 -23.76
CA PHE A 315 -9.54 -26.59 -22.72
C PHE A 315 -9.76 -25.18 -23.23
N THR A 316 -10.14 -24.32 -22.30
CA THR A 316 -10.38 -22.90 -22.49
C THR A 316 -9.58 -22.13 -21.46
N ILE A 317 -8.97 -21.02 -21.86
CA ILE A 317 -8.33 -20.08 -20.93
C ILE A 317 -9.33 -18.97 -20.61
N ASN A 318 -9.84 -18.97 -19.39
CA ASN A 318 -10.85 -18.01 -18.92
C ASN A 318 -10.23 -16.64 -18.60
N GLY A 319 -8.96 -16.62 -18.23
CA GLY A 319 -8.23 -15.39 -18.03
C GLY A 319 -6.81 -15.62 -17.53
N THR A 320 -5.94 -14.67 -17.88
CA THR A 320 -4.55 -14.64 -17.43
C THR A 320 -4.34 -13.37 -16.63
N ALA A 321 -3.84 -13.53 -15.40
CA ALA A 321 -3.38 -12.43 -14.56
C ALA A 321 -1.85 -12.39 -14.63
N MET A 322 -1.29 -11.21 -14.88
CA MET A 322 0.16 -10.97 -14.84
C MET A 322 0.45 -9.84 -13.85
N GLY A 323 1.50 -10.01 -13.04
CA GLY A 323 2.07 -8.93 -12.25
C GLY A 323 2.98 -8.10 -13.13
N LEU A 324 2.60 -6.85 -13.40
CA LEU A 324 3.49 -5.88 -14.04
C LEU A 324 4.19 -5.11 -12.93
N ARG A 325 5.50 -5.37 -12.78
CA ARG A 325 6.38 -4.54 -11.96
C ARG A 325 6.87 -3.39 -12.82
N THR A 326 6.65 -2.16 -12.41
CA THR A 326 7.45 -1.04 -12.95
C THR A 326 8.80 -1.08 -12.24
N SER A 327 9.88 -1.39 -12.97
CA SER A 327 11.23 -1.15 -12.46
C SER A 327 11.40 0.36 -12.33
N GLY A 328 11.56 0.84 -11.11
CA GLY A 328 12.13 2.16 -10.87
C GLY A 328 13.63 2.05 -11.07
N GLU A 329 14.09 1.94 -12.31
CA GLU A 329 15.52 1.97 -12.62
C GLU A 329 15.93 3.39 -13.03
N ASN A 330 16.74 4.01 -12.18
CA ASN A 330 17.54 5.17 -12.51
C ASN A 330 18.68 4.71 -13.43
N ASP A 331 18.43 4.65 -14.73
CA ASP A 331 19.50 4.61 -15.72
C ASP A 331 19.65 5.99 -16.37
N THR A 332 20.70 6.68 -15.95
CA THR A 332 21.27 7.81 -16.68
C THR A 332 21.75 7.35 -18.06
N ASN A 333 21.35 8.09 -19.09
CA ASN A 333 21.81 8.03 -20.49
C ASN A 333 21.48 6.78 -21.31
N ASN A 334 20.41 6.86 -22.11
CA ASN A 334 20.56 6.95 -23.57
C ASN A 334 19.22 7.26 -24.26
N GLN A 335 19.22 8.34 -25.03
CA GLN A 335 18.19 8.67 -26.02
C GLN A 335 18.09 7.55 -27.07
N LYS A 336 16.99 6.82 -27.06
CA LYS A 336 16.35 6.29 -28.28
C LYS A 336 14.85 6.41 -28.15
N GLU A 337 14.30 7.37 -28.90
CA GLU A 337 12.90 7.45 -29.24
C GLU A 337 12.41 6.10 -29.75
N VAL A 338 11.39 5.55 -29.09
CA VAL A 338 10.45 4.64 -29.73
C VAL A 338 9.08 5.27 -29.60
N ASN A 339 8.61 5.81 -30.73
CA ASN A 339 7.29 6.39 -30.90
C ASN A 339 6.20 5.40 -30.50
N VAL A 340 5.43 5.75 -29.47
CA VAL A 340 4.07 5.24 -29.27
C VAL A 340 3.13 6.44 -29.09
N GLU A 341 3.07 7.28 -30.12
CA GLU A 341 1.90 8.12 -30.35
C GLU A 341 0.76 7.25 -30.87
N ARG A 342 -0.14 6.85 -29.96
CA ARG A 342 -1.59 6.73 -30.16
C ARG A 342 -2.21 6.20 -28.88
N PHE A 343 -3.33 6.80 -28.48
CA PHE A 343 -4.09 6.59 -27.24
C PHE A 343 -3.75 7.51 -26.06
N ALA A 344 -3.64 8.80 -26.33
CA ALA A 344 -4.03 9.81 -25.34
C ALA A 344 -4.98 10.80 -26.00
N GLU A 345 -6.29 10.55 -25.92
CA GLU A 345 -7.29 11.63 -25.92
C GLU A 345 -8.67 11.07 -25.60
N GLY A 346 -9.27 11.60 -24.53
CA GLY A 346 -10.62 11.24 -24.09
C GLY A 346 -10.66 10.32 -22.87
N SER A 347 -10.40 10.85 -21.67
CA SER A 347 -10.99 10.42 -20.36
C SER A 347 -10.31 11.00 -19.10
N ARG A 348 -9.65 12.17 -19.13
CA ARG A 348 -8.98 12.72 -17.92
C ARG A 348 -9.46 14.06 -17.36
N THR A 349 -10.47 14.71 -17.94
CA THR A 349 -10.97 16.01 -17.43
C THR A 349 -12.39 16.01 -16.86
N LEU A 350 -13.10 14.88 -16.81
CA LEU A 350 -14.48 14.85 -16.30
C LEU A 350 -14.67 14.18 -14.92
N PHE A 351 -13.69 13.41 -14.43
CA PHE A 351 -13.87 12.62 -13.20
C PHE A 351 -13.49 13.34 -11.90
N LYS A 352 -12.68 14.41 -11.95
CA LYS A 352 -12.31 15.17 -10.73
C LYS A 352 -13.28 16.30 -10.36
N LYS A 353 -14.11 16.79 -11.30
CA LYS A 353 -15.11 17.84 -10.99
C LYS A 353 -16.44 17.29 -10.47
N LYS A 354 -16.91 16.13 -10.94
CA LYS A 354 -18.20 15.55 -10.51
C LYS A 354 -18.19 15.07 -9.05
N THR A 355 -17.07 14.52 -8.57
CA THR A 355 -16.97 14.01 -7.19
C THR A 355 -16.92 15.13 -6.15
N LEU A 356 -16.25 16.25 -6.45
CA LEU A 356 -16.15 17.39 -5.52
C LEU A 356 -17.48 18.18 -5.43
N VAL A 357 -18.20 18.34 -6.55
CA VAL A 357 -19.50 19.01 -6.58
C VAL A 357 -20.58 18.19 -5.84
N ASN A 358 -20.58 16.87 -5.98
CA ASN A 358 -21.52 16.00 -5.24
C ASN A 358 -21.21 15.94 -3.74
N TYR A 359 -19.93 16.05 -3.34
CA TYR A 359 -19.54 16.10 -1.93
C TYR A 359 -19.94 17.43 -1.26
N ILE A 360 -19.85 18.55 -1.99
CA ILE A 360 -20.28 19.86 -1.48
C ILE A 360 -21.82 19.96 -1.42
N LEU A 361 -22.57 19.39 -2.38
CA LEU A 361 -24.05 19.38 -2.34
C LEU A 361 -24.64 18.46 -1.25
N THR A 362 -23.95 17.38 -0.89
CA THR A 362 -24.39 16.50 0.21
C THR A 362 -24.14 17.12 1.58
N CYS A 363 -23.08 17.92 1.74
CA CYS A 363 -22.83 18.66 2.97
C CYS A 363 -23.86 19.78 3.20
N THR A 364 -24.30 20.50 2.16
CA THR A 364 -25.28 21.59 2.32
C THR A 364 -26.70 21.08 2.62
N THR A 365 -27.11 19.94 2.06
CA THR A 365 -28.43 19.33 2.36
C THR A 365 -28.50 18.70 3.75
N THR A 366 -27.39 18.16 4.24
CA THR A 366 -27.32 17.59 5.61
C THR A 366 -27.31 18.70 6.68
N ILE A 367 -26.62 19.81 6.41
CA ILE A 367 -26.64 21.00 7.29
C ILE A 367 -28.01 21.68 7.28
N TRP A 368 -28.72 21.68 6.14
CA TRP A 368 -30.09 22.20 6.05
C TRP A 368 -31.13 21.33 6.78
N ALA A 369 -30.90 20.01 6.89
CA ALA A 369 -31.78 19.09 7.60
C ALA A 369 -31.62 19.13 9.13
N ILE A 370 -30.41 19.42 9.63
CA ILE A 370 -30.12 19.46 11.08
C ILE A 370 -30.54 20.80 11.73
N GLY A 371 -30.57 21.89 10.95
CA GLY A 371 -30.95 23.23 11.44
C GLY A 371 -32.44 23.46 11.74
N ARG A 372 -33.33 22.48 11.54
CA ARG A 372 -34.78 22.64 11.79
C ARG A 372 -35.25 22.27 13.20
N ARG A 373 -34.38 21.88 14.13
CA ARG A 373 -34.84 21.41 15.47
C ARG A 373 -34.68 22.36 16.65
N HIS A 374 -33.91 23.44 16.60
CA HIS A 374 -33.84 24.39 17.73
C HIS A 374 -33.51 25.85 17.31
N SER A 375 -34.54 26.71 17.22
CA SER A 375 -34.65 28.18 17.46
C SER A 375 -33.61 29.21 16.91
N PRO A 376 -33.90 30.54 16.96
CA PRO A 376 -34.43 31.41 15.90
C PRO A 376 -33.36 32.16 15.05
N PRO A 377 -33.77 32.92 14.00
CA PRO A 377 -32.94 33.20 12.83
C PRO A 377 -32.28 34.60 12.89
N ILE A 378 -31.10 34.71 13.48
CA ILE A 378 -30.28 35.95 13.33
C ILE A 378 -28.82 35.65 12.95
N CYS A 379 -28.30 34.44 13.18
CA CYS A 379 -26.87 34.16 12.97
C CYS A 379 -26.45 33.66 11.56
N PHE A 380 -27.38 33.42 10.63
CA PHE A 380 -27.04 32.86 9.31
C PHE A 380 -26.73 33.90 8.21
N GLY A 381 -27.08 35.17 8.43
CA GLY A 381 -26.82 36.25 7.46
C GLY A 381 -25.35 36.69 7.40
N VAL A 382 -24.58 36.52 8.48
CA VAL A 382 -23.20 37.02 8.56
C VAL A 382 -22.19 36.02 7.97
N LEU A 383 -22.47 34.71 8.07
CA LEU A 383 -21.58 33.67 7.52
C LEU A 383 -21.65 33.54 6.00
N SER A 384 -22.80 33.85 5.41
CA SER A 384 -23.02 33.74 3.95
C SER A 384 -22.39 34.89 3.17
N ILE A 385 -22.29 36.08 3.76
CA ILE A 385 -21.64 37.25 3.15
C ILE A 385 -20.10 37.11 3.18
N LEU A 386 -19.50 36.54 4.23
CA LEU A 386 -18.05 36.35 4.33
C LEU A 386 -17.49 35.32 3.33
N VAL A 387 -18.27 34.28 3.02
CA VAL A 387 -17.87 33.25 2.03
C VAL A 387 -17.97 33.78 0.60
N TYR A 388 -19.00 34.60 0.30
CA TYR A 388 -19.13 35.22 -1.02
C TYR A 388 -18.08 36.32 -1.25
N HIS A 389 -17.76 37.12 -0.22
CA HIS A 389 -16.79 38.21 -0.35
C HIS A 389 -15.35 37.69 -0.56
N ARG A 390 -14.96 36.58 0.10
CA ARG A 390 -13.65 35.92 -0.14
C ARG A 390 -13.55 35.27 -1.52
N TYR A 391 -14.65 34.75 -2.06
CA TYR A 391 -14.68 34.16 -3.39
C TYR A 391 -14.48 35.23 -4.49
N VAL A 392 -15.13 36.39 -4.35
CA VAL A 392 -14.96 37.50 -5.31
C VAL A 392 -13.55 38.09 -5.25
N THR A 393 -12.92 38.20 -4.07
CA THR A 393 -11.53 38.71 -3.98
C THR A 393 -10.51 37.75 -4.61
N SER A 394 -10.74 36.42 -4.52
CA SER A 394 -9.86 35.43 -5.16
C SER A 394 -9.98 35.36 -6.68
N VAL A 395 -11.11 35.80 -7.26
CA VAL A 395 -11.32 35.82 -8.71
C VAL A 395 -10.79 37.12 -9.34
N SER A 396 -10.73 38.22 -8.60
CA SER A 396 -10.14 39.49 -9.05
C SER A 396 -8.61 39.44 -9.12
N LEU A 397 -7.94 38.77 -8.18
CA LEU A 397 -6.47 38.69 -8.14
C LEU A 397 -5.84 37.77 -9.20
N CYS A 398 -6.63 36.97 -9.92
CA CYS A 398 -6.16 36.13 -11.02
C CYS A 398 -6.34 36.76 -12.41
N ARG A 399 -6.80 38.02 -12.52
CA ARG A 399 -6.98 38.70 -13.82
C ARG A 399 -5.93 39.75 -14.18
N ASP A 400 -5.02 40.10 -13.26
CA ASP A 400 -4.05 41.20 -13.47
C ASP A 400 -2.58 40.76 -13.60
N SER A 401 -2.26 39.53 -14.02
CA SER A 401 -0.85 39.13 -14.29
C SER A 401 -0.58 38.52 -15.67
N THR A 402 -1.45 38.80 -16.64
CA THR A 402 -1.15 38.55 -18.06
C THR A 402 -1.43 39.82 -18.83
N ASP A 403 -0.49 40.76 -18.76
CA ASP A 403 -0.17 41.74 -19.81
C ASP A 403 1.04 42.59 -19.35
N HIS A 404 2.24 42.08 -19.64
CA HIS A 404 3.39 42.77 -20.27
C HIS A 404 4.67 41.93 -20.21
#